data_AF-A0A2V9SKL1-F1
#
_entry.id   AF-A0A2V9SKL1-F1
#
_cell.length_a   1.000
_cell.length_b   1.000
_cell.length_c   1.000
_cell.angle_alpha   90.00
_cell.angle_beta   90.00
_cell.angle_gamma   90.00
#
_symmetry.space_group_name_H-M   'P 1'
#
loop_
_entity.id
_entity.type
_entity.pdbx_description
1 polymer ?
#
loop_
_entity_poly.entity_id
_entity_poly.type
_entity_poly.pdbx_seq_one_letter_code
_entity_poly.pdbx_strand_id
1 'polypeptide(L)'
;MTLKIEKYSEEYSTTLRLIGRMHAEHVPEMEKEIRGSESKIVLDLEELNLVDVEAVRFLGSCEAAGVTLVNCSPYIRDWIGKERD
;
A
#
# COMPACT_ATOMS: atom_id res chain seq x y z
N MET A 1 11.66 4.53 -12.84
CA MET A 1 10.22 4.57 -13.12
C MET A 1 9.55 4.70 -11.78
N THR A 2 8.73 5.73 -11.59
CA THR A 2 8.26 6.21 -10.28
C THR A 2 6.93 5.57 -9.89
N LEU A 3 6.70 5.33 -8.60
CA LEU A 3 5.39 4.99 -8.07
C LEU A 3 4.43 6.15 -8.31
N LYS A 4 3.25 5.90 -8.88
CA LYS A 4 2.17 6.88 -8.95
C LYS A 4 1.13 6.55 -7.89
N ILE A 5 0.71 7.55 -7.13
CA ILE A 5 -0.34 7.44 -6.12
C ILE A 5 -1.53 8.27 -6.61
N GLU A 6 -2.68 7.64 -6.77
CA GLU A 6 -3.95 8.34 -6.99
C GLU A 6 -4.79 8.26 -5.71
N LYS A 7 -5.40 9.38 -5.34
CA LYS A 7 -6.16 9.52 -4.08
C LYS A 7 -7.63 9.76 -4.38
N TYR A 8 -8.48 8.92 -3.82
CA TYR A 8 -9.92 9.03 -3.90
C TYR A 8 -10.47 9.11 -2.48
N SER A 9 -11.00 10.27 -2.11
CA SER A 9 -11.59 10.48 -0.79
C SER A 9 -13.11 10.42 -0.88
N GLU A 10 -13.69 9.57 -0.06
CA GLU A 10 -15.12 9.44 0.19
C GLU A 10 -15.43 9.91 1.62
N GLU A 11 -16.71 9.92 2.00
CA GLU A 11 -17.17 10.45 3.29
C GLU A 11 -16.57 9.72 4.51
N TYR A 12 -16.22 8.44 4.38
CA TYR A 12 -15.73 7.60 5.49
C TYR A 12 -14.41 6.89 5.22
N SER A 13 -13.91 6.97 3.98
CA SER A 13 -12.71 6.26 3.55
C SER A 13 -11.93 7.06 2.53
N THR A 14 -10.62 6.85 2.50
CA THR A 14 -9.74 7.33 1.45
C THR A 14 -9.02 6.14 0.84
N THR A 15 -9.21 5.96 -0.46
CA THR A 15 -8.53 4.94 -1.25
C THR A 15 -7.29 5.55 -1.90
N LEU A 16 -6.14 4.96 -1.63
CA LEU A 16 -4.87 5.26 -2.28
C LEU A 16 -4.58 4.15 -3.29
N ARG A 17 -4.69 4.47 -4.57
CA ARG A 17 -4.40 3.54 -5.67
C ARG A 17 -2.95 3.63 -6.06
N LEU A 18 -2.25 2.51 -5.97
CA LEU A 18 -0.81 2.39 -6.17
C LEU A 18 -0.55 1.82 -7.57
N ILE A 19 0.05 2.63 -8.43
CA ILE A 19 0.24 2.30 -9.85
C ILE A 19 1.74 2.23 -10.14
N GLY A 20 2.16 1.10 -10.71
CA GLY A 20 3.53 0.89 -11.18
C GLY A 20 4.37 0.01 -10.26
N ARG A 21 5.44 0.57 -9.68
CA ARG A 21 6.44 -0.17 -8.89
C ARG A 21 6.68 0.54 -7.57
N MET A 22 6.60 -0.21 -6.47
CA MET A 22 6.87 0.33 -5.15
C MET A 22 8.22 -0.19 -4.66
N HIS A 23 9.01 0.75 -4.14
CA HIS A 23 10.34 0.51 -3.60
C HIS A 23 10.46 1.17 -2.23
N ALA A 24 11.48 0.77 -1.45
CA ALA A 24 11.85 1.37 -0.18
C ALA A 24 11.81 2.92 -0.18
N GLU A 25 12.30 3.55 -1.25
CA GLU A 25 12.35 5.01 -1.38
C GLU A 25 10.98 5.69 -1.32
N HIS A 26 9.90 4.98 -1.65
CA HIS A 26 8.53 5.50 -1.68
C HIS A 26 7.80 5.29 -0.34
N VAL A 27 8.33 4.46 0.57
CA VAL A 27 7.71 4.17 1.87
C VAL A 27 7.50 5.45 2.70
N PRO A 28 8.47 6.39 2.81
CA PRO A 28 8.26 7.61 3.59
C PRO A 28 7.16 8.52 3.05
N GLU A 29 6.94 8.53 1.73
CA GLU A 29 5.84 9.27 1.10
C GLU A 29 4.49 8.62 1.42
N MET A 30 4.40 7.30 1.28
CA MET A 30 3.23 6.51 1.61
C MET A 30 2.81 6.69 3.08
N GLU A 31 3.76 6.63 4.02
CA GLU A 31 3.46 6.86 5.42
C GLU A 31 2.88 8.25 5.71
N LYS A 32 3.33 9.28 4.98
CA LYS A 32 2.81 10.65 5.13
C LYS A 32 1.36 10.72 4.66
N GLU A 33 1.02 10.12 3.52
CA GLU A 33 -0.35 10.08 3.02
C GLU A 33 -1.29 9.32 3.96
N ILE A 34 -0.83 8.20 4.53
CA ILE A 34 -1.61 7.42 5.49
C ILE A 34 -1.82 8.20 6.80
N ARG A 35 -0.76 8.77 7.37
CA ARG A 35 -0.85 9.55 8.64
C ARG A 35 -1.65 10.84 8.50
N GLY A 36 -1.67 11.43 7.30
CA GLY A 36 -2.41 12.66 7.01
C GLY A 36 -3.91 12.46 6.83
N SER A 37 -4.41 11.22 6.83
CA SER A 37 -5.83 10.93 6.63
C SER A 37 -6.55 10.70 7.96
N GLU A 38 -7.63 11.44 8.18
CA GLU A 38 -8.55 11.25 9.31
C GLU A 38 -9.59 10.14 9.05
N SER A 39 -9.70 9.69 7.79
CA SER A 39 -10.63 8.65 7.34
C SER A 39 -9.95 7.29 7.18
N LYS A 40 -10.73 6.21 7.18
CA LYS A 40 -10.21 4.85 6.98
C LYS A 40 -9.43 4.75 5.67
N ILE A 41 -8.20 4.24 5.74
CA ILE A 41 -7.36 4.07 4.55
C ILE A 41 -7.62 2.71 3.91
N VAL A 42 -7.77 2.75 2.58
CA VAL A 42 -7.75 1.58 1.70
C VAL A 42 -6.57 1.75 0.74
N LEU A 43 -5.73 0.73 0.59
CA LEU A 43 -4.71 0.68 -0.45
C LEU A 43 -5.20 -0.23 -1.56
N ASP A 44 -5.31 0.30 -2.78
CA ASP A 44 -5.64 -0.46 -3.98
C ASP A 44 -4.35 -0.81 -4.74
N LEU A 45 -4.08 -2.11 -4.87
CA LEU A 45 -2.87 -2.65 -5.48
C LEU A 45 -3.11 -3.23 -6.88
N GLU A 46 -4.26 -2.98 -7.51
CA GLU A 46 -4.62 -3.56 -8.81
C GLU A 46 -3.56 -3.33 -9.89
N GLU A 47 -2.96 -2.14 -9.93
CA GLU A 47 -1.94 -1.77 -10.91
C GLU A 47 -0.51 -1.78 -10.33
N LEU A 48 -0.32 -2.39 -9.15
CA LEU A 48 0.99 -2.53 -8.53
C LEU A 48 1.66 -3.82 -9.02
N ASN A 49 2.65 -3.66 -9.89
CA ASN A 49 3.26 -4.77 -10.62
C ASN A 49 4.52 -5.32 -9.96
N LEU A 50 5.30 -4.47 -9.30
CA LEU A 50 6.51 -4.88 -8.59
C LEU A 50 6.60 -4.21 -7.23
N VAL A 51 7.07 -4.98 -6.26
CA VAL A 51 7.34 -4.56 -4.88
C VAL A 51 8.69 -5.14 -4.50
N ASP A 52 9.52 -4.34 -3.83
CA ASP A 52 10.71 -4.87 -3.15
C ASP A 52 10.38 -5.35 -1.73
N VAL A 53 11.36 -5.95 -1.07
CA VAL A 53 11.20 -6.54 0.27
C VAL A 53 10.75 -5.49 1.30
N GLU A 54 11.28 -4.27 1.21
CA GLU A 54 10.94 -3.21 2.17
C GLU A 54 9.51 -2.69 1.93
N ALA A 55 9.11 -2.53 0.68
CA ALA A 55 7.73 -2.21 0.31
C ALA A 55 6.75 -3.30 0.75
N VAL A 56 7.11 -4.59 0.61
CA VAL A 56 6.30 -5.72 1.10
C VAL A 56 6.12 -5.66 2.62
N ARG A 57 7.20 -5.44 3.37
CA ARG A 57 7.15 -5.30 4.84
C ARG A 57 6.28 -4.12 5.27
N PHE A 58 6.39 -3.01 4.54
CA PHE A 58 5.54 -1.85 4.76
C PHE A 58 4.06 -2.17 4.53
N LEU A 59 3.71 -2.81 3.40
CA LEU A 59 2.32 -3.21 3.12
C LEU A 59 1.76 -4.15 4.19
N GLY A 60 2.57 -5.13 4.64
CA GLY A 60 2.20 -6.01 5.75
C GLY A 60 2.00 -5.27 7.08
N SER A 61 2.83 -4.26 7.36
CA SER A 61 2.70 -3.40 8.54
C SER A 61 1.45 -2.52 8.48
N CYS A 62 1.11 -1.99 7.31
CA CYS A 62 -0.15 -1.26 7.09
C CYS A 62 -1.35 -2.15 7.39
N GLU A 63 -1.36 -3.38 6.88
CA GLU A 63 -2.45 -4.32 7.15
C GLU A 63 -2.57 -4.65 8.65
N ALA A 64 -1.44 -4.88 9.33
CA ALA A 64 -1.42 -5.10 10.77
C ALA A 64 -1.91 -3.87 11.57
N ALA A 65 -1.71 -2.66 11.05
CA ALA A 65 -2.22 -1.41 11.62
C ALA A 65 -3.69 -1.13 11.30
N GLY A 66 -4.39 -2.03 10.59
CA GLY A 66 -5.81 -1.91 10.26
C GLY A 66 -6.11 -1.21 8.92
N VAL A 67 -5.08 -0.95 8.10
CA VAL A 67 -5.28 -0.47 6.72
C VAL A 67 -5.78 -1.63 5.85
N THR A 68 -6.80 -1.38 5.03
CA THR A 68 -7.34 -2.42 4.15
C THR A 68 -6.56 -2.48 2.85
N LEU A 69 -6.04 -3.65 2.48
CA LEU A 69 -5.43 -3.89 1.16
C LEU A 69 -6.46 -4.55 0.22
N VAL A 70 -6.77 -3.91 -0.91
CA VAL A 70 -7.69 -4.44 -1.94
C VAL A 70 -6.96 -4.68 -3.26
N ASN A 71 -7.51 -5.57 -4.09
CA ASN A 71 -6.93 -5.98 -5.38
C ASN A 71 -5.46 -6.42 -5.29
N CYS A 72 -5.04 -6.93 -4.13
CA CYS A 72 -3.69 -7.42 -3.90
C CYS A 72 -3.46 -8.70 -4.71
N SER A 73 -2.49 -8.67 -5.62
CA SER A 73 -2.15 -9.84 -6.42
C SER A 73 -1.68 -11.00 -5.53
N PRO A 74 -1.93 -12.27 -5.91
CA PRO A 74 -1.50 -13.43 -5.12
C PRO A 74 0.01 -13.43 -4.84
N TYR A 75 0.81 -12.89 -5.76
CA TYR A 75 2.26 -12.74 -5.59
C TYR A 75 2.61 -11.81 -4.42
N ILE A 76 2.02 -10.60 -4.37
CA ILE A 76 2.28 -9.65 -3.28
C ILE A 76 1.75 -10.19 -1.95
N ARG A 77 0.57 -10.83 -1.98
CA ARG A 77 -0.06 -11.49 -0.83
C ARG A 77 0.86 -12.55 -0.20
N ASP A 78 1.45 -13.41 -1.02
CA ASP A 78 2.38 -14.47 -0.60
C ASP A 78 3.66 -13.88 0.01
N TRP A 79 4.23 -12.84 -0.61
CA TRP A 79 5.39 -12.15 -0.07
C TRP A 79 5.12 -11.45 1.27
N ILE A 80 3.96 -10.83 1.44
CA ILE A 80 3.54 -10.26 2.74
C ILE A 80 3.47 -11.36 3.80
N GLY A 81 2.95 -12.54 3.44
CA GLY A 81 2.94 -13.71 4.33
C GLY A 81 4.35 -14.12 4.74
N LYS A 82 5.25 -14.29 3.77
CA LYS A 82 6.64 -14.72 3.99
C LYS A 82 7.47 -13.77 4.85
N GLU A 83 7.20 -12.47 4.79
CA GLU A 83 7.94 -11.47 5.59
C GLU A 83 7.33 -11.23 6.98
N ARG A 84 6.22 -11.89 7.32
CA ARG A 84 5.60 -11.85 8.67
C ARG A 84 6.03 -13.01 9.57
N ASP A 85 6.57 -14.08 9.00
CA ASP A 85 7.11 -15.27 9.69
C ASP A 85 8.63 -15.17 9.89
#